data_AF-A0A351CJJ3-F1
#
_entry.id   AF-A0A351CJJ3-F1
#
_cell.length_a   1.000
_cell.length_b   1.000
_cell.length_c   1.000
_cell.angle_alpha   90.00
_cell.angle_beta   90.00
_cell.angle_gamma   90.00
#
_symmetry.space_group_name_H-M   'P 1'
#
loop_
_entity.id
_entity.type
_entity.pdbx_description
1 polymer ?
#
loop_
_entity_poly.entity_id
_entity_poly.type
_entity_poly.pdbx_seq_one_letter_code
_entity_poly.pdbx_strand_id
1 'polypeptide(L)'
;MENNIDYDLVKSSLHKLNTDETISSAHGILCGFACVKPDLQLDDWLNEVLINVDLANVKQKIAHQELAEIYNNTLSQLNDPTLNFELLIADEN
;
A
#
# COMPACT_ATOMS: atom_id res chain seq x y z
N MET A 1 -19.10 3.82 2.04
CA MET A 1 -18.19 3.73 3.19
C MET A 1 -16.94 4.44 2.75
N GLU A 2 -16.56 5.53 3.41
CA GLU A 2 -15.23 6.11 3.22
C GLU A 2 -14.22 5.05 3.68
N ASN A 3 -13.60 4.40 2.70
CA ASN A 3 -12.50 3.51 2.94
C ASN A 3 -11.26 4.41 2.98
N ASN A 4 -11.04 5.12 4.08
CA ASN A 4 -9.81 5.88 4.28
C ASN A 4 -8.87 5.09 5.17
N ILE A 5 -7.62 4.94 4.73
CA ILE A 5 -6.58 4.25 5.50
C ILE A 5 -5.91 5.27 6.38
N ASP A 6 -5.95 5.03 7.68
CA ASP A 6 -5.24 5.83 8.67
C ASP A 6 -3.73 5.57 8.56
N TYR A 7 -2.99 6.61 8.15
CA TYR A 7 -1.54 6.58 8.04
C TYR A 7 -0.85 6.09 9.32
N ASP A 8 -1.32 6.52 10.49
CA ASP A 8 -0.69 6.18 11.77
C ASP A 8 -0.83 4.69 12.12
N LEU A 9 -1.87 4.03 11.63
CA LEU A 9 -2.05 2.58 11.77
C LEU A 9 -1.09 1.80 10.88
N VAL A 10 -0.86 2.26 9.65
CA VAL A 10 -0.12 1.49 8.62
C VAL A 10 1.33 1.93 8.40
N LYS A 11 1.78 3.05 8.97
CA LYS A 11 3.17 3.53 8.81
C LYS A 11 4.23 2.52 9.24
N SER A 12 3.88 1.62 10.15
CA SER A 12 4.78 0.57 10.64
C SER A 12 4.73 -0.74 9.83
N SER A 13 3.85 -0.85 8.82
CA SER A 13 3.67 -2.09 8.04
C SER A 13 4.95 -2.48 7.30
N LEU A 14 5.68 -1.52 6.74
CA LEU A 14 6.94 -1.78 6.02
C LEU A 14 8.17 -1.81 6.93
N HIS A 15 8.14 -1.15 8.08
CA HIS A 15 9.22 -1.23 9.08
C HIS A 15 9.47 -2.68 9.55
N LYS A 16 8.50 -3.58 9.34
CA LYS A 16 8.57 -5.00 9.70
C LYS A 16 9.19 -5.88 8.61
N LEU A 17 9.51 -5.35 7.42
CA LEU A 17 9.78 -6.13 6.20
C LEU A 17 11.19 -5.97 5.60
N ASN A 18 12.20 -5.56 6.38
CA ASN A 18 13.59 -5.40 5.92
C ASN A 18 13.71 -4.54 4.64
N THR A 19 12.91 -3.48 4.54
CA THR A 19 12.98 -2.50 3.45
C THR A 19 13.27 -1.13 4.03
N ASP A 20 14.02 -0.31 3.29
CA ASP A 20 14.23 1.11 3.60
C ASP A 20 13.05 1.97 3.11
N GLU A 21 12.04 1.35 2.49
CA GLU A 21 10.86 2.02 1.98
C GLU A 21 9.89 2.46 3.10
N THR A 22 9.30 3.64 2.89
CA THR A 22 8.21 4.14 3.73
C THR A 22 6.86 3.76 3.13
N ILE A 23 5.79 3.75 3.95
CA ILE A 23 4.45 3.42 3.44
C ILE A 23 3.99 4.42 2.38
N SER A 24 4.39 5.69 2.51
CA SER A 24 4.10 6.74 1.54
C SER A 24 4.82 6.52 0.21
N SER A 25 6.08 6.09 0.26
CA SER A 25 6.83 5.75 -0.95
C SER A 25 6.21 4.55 -1.68
N ALA A 26 5.89 3.48 -0.93
CA ALA A 26 5.19 2.32 -1.47
C ALA A 26 3.82 2.67 -2.09
N HIS A 27 3.06 3.55 -1.43
CA HIS A 27 1.80 4.06 -1.97
C HIS A 27 1.99 4.87 -3.25
N GLY A 28 3.04 5.70 -3.33
CA GLY A 28 3.41 6.42 -4.55
C GLY A 28 3.71 5.48 -5.72
N ILE A 29 4.47 4.40 -5.47
CA ILE A 29 4.75 3.35 -6.46
C ILE A 29 3.45 2.69 -6.92
N LEU A 30 2.55 2.34 -5.99
CA LEU A 30 1.25 1.76 -6.33
C LEU A 30 0.43 2.67 -7.23
N CYS A 31 0.35 3.97 -6.89
CA CYS A 31 -0.36 4.96 -7.70
C CYS A 31 0.26 5.07 -9.10
N GLY A 32 1.58 5.08 -9.19
CA GLY A 32 2.30 5.08 -10.46
C GLY A 32 1.97 3.85 -11.32
N PHE A 33 1.98 2.66 -10.73
CA PHE A 33 1.60 1.43 -11.41
C PHE A 33 0.14 1.45 -11.88
N ALA A 34 -0.79 1.85 -11.01
CA ALA A 34 -2.22 1.90 -11.33
C ALA A 34 -2.52 2.82 -12.52
N CYS A 35 -1.76 3.91 -12.68
CA CYS A 35 -1.89 4.83 -13.82
C CYS A 35 -1.48 4.22 -15.16
N VAL A 36 -0.55 3.26 -15.18
CA VAL A 36 0.04 2.72 -16.42
C VAL A 36 -0.32 1.25 -16.68
N LYS A 37 -0.82 0.54 -15.68
CA LYS A 37 -1.15 -0.88 -15.74
C LYS A 37 -2.60 -1.13 -15.27
N PRO A 38 -3.58 -1.13 -16.20
CA PRO A 38 -5.00 -1.32 -15.87
C PRO A 38 -5.34 -2.68 -15.25
N ASP A 39 -4.49 -3.68 -15.47
CA ASP A 39 -4.58 -5.04 -14.95
C ASP A 39 -3.55 -5.32 -13.85
N LEU A 40 -3.09 -4.27 -13.16
CA LEU A 40 -2.16 -4.38 -12.04
C LEU A 40 -2.64 -5.47 -11.07
N GLN A 41 -1.73 -6.37 -10.69
CA GLN A 41 -1.96 -7.35 -9.65
C GLN A 41 -1.23 -6.95 -8.37
N LEU A 42 -1.72 -7.41 -7.22
CA LEU A 42 -1.08 -7.16 -5.93
C LEU A 42 0.41 -7.56 -5.95
N ASP A 43 0.72 -8.74 -6.48
CA ASP A 43 2.07 -9.28 -6.52
C ASP A 43 3.02 -8.43 -7.38
N ASP A 44 2.52 -7.77 -8.44
CA ASP A 44 3.35 -6.88 -9.26
C ASP A 44 3.89 -5.72 -8.41
N TRP A 45 3.04 -5.12 -7.60
CA TRP A 45 3.42 -4.01 -6.72
C TRP A 45 4.23 -4.50 -5.53
N LEU A 46 3.85 -5.60 -4.89
CA LEU A 46 4.56 -6.14 -3.74
C LEU A 46 6.00 -6.55 -4.08
N ASN A 47 6.26 -7.08 -5.27
CA ASN A 47 7.61 -7.45 -5.71
C ASN A 47 8.54 -6.24 -5.89
N GLU A 48 7.99 -5.04 -6.10
CA GLU A 48 8.79 -3.80 -6.18
C GLU A 48 9.12 -3.26 -4.77
N VAL A 49 8.16 -3.36 -3.85
CA VAL A 49 8.30 -2.79 -2.50
C VAL A 49 9.01 -3.74 -1.53
N LEU A 50 8.87 -5.05 -1.72
CA LEU A 50 9.33 -6.08 -0.79
C LEU A 50 10.46 -6.91 -1.40
N ILE A 51 11.62 -6.89 -0.74
CA ILE A 51 12.82 -7.59 -1.23
C ILE A 51 12.80 -9.09 -0.89
N ASN A 52 12.18 -9.49 0.24
CA ASN A 52 12.02 -10.89 0.65
C ASN A 52 10.85 -11.05 1.64
N VAL A 53 9.86 -11.88 1.30
CA VAL A 53 8.70 -12.17 2.16
C VAL A 53 8.67 -13.65 2.55
N ASP A 54 8.71 -13.91 3.84
CA ASP A 54 8.47 -15.19 4.50
C ASP A 54 7.06 -15.20 5.11
N LEU A 55 6.10 -15.78 4.39
CA LEU A 55 4.71 -15.89 4.85
C LEU A 55 4.52 -16.88 6.02
N ALA A 56 5.53 -17.68 6.36
CA ALA A 56 5.51 -18.49 7.59
C ALA A 56 5.78 -17.62 8.82
N ASN A 57 6.39 -16.44 8.65
CA ASN A 57 6.57 -15.46 9.71
C ASN A 57 5.27 -14.66 9.91
N VAL A 58 4.68 -14.80 11.11
CA VAL A 58 3.42 -14.13 11.47
C VAL A 58 3.48 -12.61 11.28
N LYS A 59 4.61 -11.96 11.57
CA LYS A 59 4.74 -10.51 11.41
C LYS A 59 4.69 -10.09 9.95
N GLN A 60 5.36 -10.85 9.08
CA GLN A 60 5.38 -10.56 7.65
C GLN A 60 4.04 -10.87 6.99
N LYS A 61 3.35 -11.92 7.45
CA LYS A 61 1.97 -12.21 7.05
C LYS A 61 1.00 -11.08 7.39
N ILE A 62 1.08 -10.50 8.59
CA ILE A 62 0.26 -9.34 8.98
C ILE A 62 0.56 -8.14 8.09
N ALA A 63 1.85 -7.83 7.90
CA ALA A 63 2.25 -6.72 7.03
C ALA A 63 1.76 -6.91 5.59
N HIS A 64 1.78 -8.14 5.07
CA HIS A 64 1.20 -8.45 3.77
C HIS A 64 -0.31 -8.22 3.71
N GLN A 65 -1.05 -8.49 4.79
CA GLN A 65 -2.49 -8.20 4.85
C GLN A 65 -2.75 -6.69 4.85
N GLU A 66 -2.01 -5.94 5.66
CA GLU A 66 -2.08 -4.47 5.71
C GLU A 66 -1.77 -3.85 4.32
N LEU A 67 -0.77 -4.37 3.61
CA LEU A 67 -0.46 -3.94 2.24
C LEU A 67 -1.55 -4.31 1.24
N ALA A 68 -2.15 -5.50 1.36
CA ALA A 68 -3.28 -5.88 0.51
C ALA A 68 -4.51 -4.98 0.73
N GLU A 69 -4.74 -4.51 1.95
CA GLU A 69 -5.78 -3.52 2.23
C GLU A 69 -5.48 -2.18 1.56
N ILE A 70 -4.23 -1.69 1.65
CA ILE A 70 -3.77 -0.48 0.93
C ILE A 70 -3.99 -0.62 -0.56
N TYR A 71 -3.56 -1.73 -1.14
CA TYR A 71 -3.74 -2.03 -2.55
C TYR A 71 -5.21 -1.91 -3.00
N ASN A 72 -6.11 -2.63 -2.33
CA ASN A 72 -7.53 -2.66 -2.70
C ASN A 72 -8.18 -1.29 -2.53
N ASN A 73 -7.80 -0.58 -1.47
CA ASN A 73 -8.32 0.74 -1.17
C ASN A 73 -7.90 1.77 -2.22
N THR A 74 -6.60 1.90 -2.48
CA THR A 74 -6.05 2.82 -3.47
C THR A 74 -6.67 2.57 -4.84
N LEU A 75 -6.78 1.30 -5.29
CA LEU A 75 -7.43 1.01 -6.57
C LEU A 75 -8.93 1.34 -6.54
N SER A 76 -9.62 1.11 -5.43
CA SER A 76 -11.02 1.51 -5.30
C SER A 76 -11.19 3.02 -5.40
N GLN A 77 -10.33 3.80 -4.73
CA GLN A 77 -10.38 5.26 -4.73
C GLN A 77 -10.03 5.85 -6.11
N LEU A 78 -8.97 5.33 -6.76
CA LEU A 78 -8.56 5.78 -8.09
C LEU A 78 -9.61 5.50 -9.17
N ASN A 79 -10.41 4.45 -9.01
CA ASN A 79 -11.51 4.11 -9.91
C ASN A 79 -12.85 4.78 -9.52
N ASP A 80 -12.90 5.54 -8.42
CA ASP A 80 -14.12 6.21 -7.97
C ASP A 80 -14.36 7.50 -8.78
N PRO A 81 -15.48 7.63 -9.50
CA PRO A 81 -15.79 8.84 -10.29
C PRO A 81 -16.04 10.09 -9.44
N THR A 82 -16.17 9.96 -8.12
CA THR A 82 -16.34 11.10 -7.20
C THR A 82 -15.04 11.85 -6.90
N LEU A 83 -13.89 11.32 -7.35
CA LEU A 83 -12.55 11.93 -7.21
C LEU A 83 -12.11 12.16 -5.76
N ASN A 84 -12.56 11.31 -4.83
CA ASN A 84 -12.18 11.34 -3.41
C ASN A 84 -10.91 10.52 -3.12
N PHE A 85 -9.94 10.53 -4.05
CA PHE A 85 -8.66 9.86 -3.84
C PHE A 85 -7.78 10.65 -2.86
N GLU A 86 -7.19 9.95 -1.90
CA GLU A 86 -6.31 10.54 -0.90
C GLU A 86 -4.90 9.95 -0.95
N LEU A 87 -3.91 10.80 -0.69
CA LEU A 87 -2.53 10.38 -0.58
C LEU A 87 -2.28 9.80 0.80
N LEU A 88 -1.67 8.61 0.87
CA LEU A 88 -1.22 8.01 2.12
C LEU A 88 0.12 8.64 2.57
N ILE A 89 0.03 9.84 3.15
CA ILE A 89 1.17 10.58 3.68
C ILE A 89 0.92 10.96 5.14
N ALA A 90 2.00 11.27 5.87
CA ALA A 90 1.87 11.82 7.21
C ALA A 90 1.20 13.18 7.15
N ASP A 91 0.34 13.47 8.12
CA ASP A 91 -0.16 14.82 8.33
C ASP A 91 1.00 15.76 8.69
N GLU A 92 0.95 16.99 8.15
CA GLU A 92 1.86 18.06 8.54
C GLU A 92 1.59 18.44 10.01
N ASN A 93 2.49 18.05 10.92
CA ASN A 93 2.56 18.57 12.29
C ASN A 93 3.53 19.76 12.35
#